data_AF-A0A954F837-F1
#
_entry.id   AF-A0A954F837-F1
#
_cell.length_a   1.000
_cell.length_b   1.000
_cell.length_c   1.000
_cell.angle_alpha   90.00
_cell.angle_beta   90.00
_cell.angle_gamma   90.00
#
_symmetry.space_group_name_H-M   'P 1'
#
loop_
_entity.id
_entity.type
_entity.pdbx_description
1 polymer ?
#
loop_
_entity_poly.entity_id
_entity_poly.type
_entity_poly.pdbx_seq_one_letter_code
_entity_poly.pdbx_strand_id
1 'polypeptide(L)'
;VEEPLARMGSFTQFLWRIYDLDMDLFDKDLTNAAFQDAEWNLDIAKLNIDVERVYWSPVTGGVTFDSFAGFNMRMSHASVLPDEILVGQPPMPAFPNSGVTGIFSNNRLSVVNDIPREVHYREQGYTLDPGDKIQTAFPTVLMPFPMNMDPGAEPRYYTWRDTSLIERGAPNGFGGNVAQWHTLTGLPFFEDDPCDGTVLTNFYFPNQVQSSALPLLLEFRCYPDTAATTANRLDVSESQTSAGLSPMFRAFSTGGIDTNGNPQFVEPDTQVTASGGFNPGSSPSPGAPTPGTDRNVYIGGIDFVVRVSRSFSVWFPTPDTLGNQITAPVYYTPVVEPAPDDQPAGTSVTFSYRGCDSIANAHVPGAAIPDPEASGFQMTAVANRLDAYGDHYGRQVLCSADDTQPNWPFRVLHHNATDANLDVAGVVGGGRWFDSASQINGSKFFQVRATFTSNAQTGQSPIL
;
A
#
# COMPACT_ATOMS: atom_id res chain seq x y z
N VAL A 1 -15.82 22.95 3.72
CA VAL A 1 -15.89 21.47 3.81
C VAL A 1 -14.53 21.12 4.40
N GLU A 2 -14.52 20.94 5.71
CA GLU A 2 -13.38 21.08 6.64
C GLU A 2 -13.20 19.76 7.42
N GLU A 3 -13.24 18.68 6.66
CA GLU A 3 -13.10 17.32 7.17
C GLU A 3 -11.64 17.01 7.51
N PRO A 4 -11.38 16.16 8.51
CA PRO A 4 -12.35 15.40 9.32
C PRO A 4 -12.83 16.13 10.60
N LEU A 5 -12.42 17.38 10.84
CA LEU A 5 -12.63 18.07 12.12
C LEU A 5 -13.95 18.83 12.16
N ALA A 6 -15.04 18.12 12.51
CA ALA A 6 -16.39 18.70 12.56
C ALA A 6 -17.12 18.43 13.89
N ARG A 7 -17.58 19.50 14.55
CA ARG A 7 -18.38 19.49 15.79
C ARG A 7 -19.71 18.76 15.65
N MET A 8 -20.26 18.67 14.43
CA MET A 8 -21.49 17.93 14.15
C MET A 8 -21.21 16.49 13.71
N GLY A 9 -19.98 16.04 13.87
CA GLY A 9 -19.49 14.72 13.50
C GLY A 9 -19.07 14.61 12.04
N SER A 10 -18.14 13.70 11.79
CA SER A 10 -17.65 13.37 10.45
C SER A 10 -17.11 11.94 10.40
N PHE A 11 -17.41 11.23 9.31
CA PHE A 11 -16.65 10.07 8.85
C PHE A 11 -15.98 10.42 7.53
N THR A 12 -14.66 10.39 7.49
CA THR A 12 -13.88 10.69 6.30
C THR A 12 -12.90 9.56 6.00
N GLN A 13 -12.81 9.17 4.73
CA GLN A 13 -11.73 8.39 4.16
C GLN A 13 -11.02 9.23 3.10
N PHE A 14 -9.70 9.27 3.16
CA PHE A 14 -8.88 9.75 2.06
C PHE A 14 -7.62 8.89 1.95
N LEU A 15 -6.92 9.02 0.84
CA LEU A 15 -5.72 8.24 0.59
C LEU A 15 -4.50 9.13 0.32
N TRP A 16 -3.33 8.57 0.62
CA TRP A 16 -2.05 9.05 0.09
C TRP A 16 -1.37 7.94 -0.69
N ARG A 17 -0.90 8.31 -1.87
CA ARG A 17 -0.20 7.42 -2.79
C ARG A 17 1.27 7.40 -2.44
N ILE A 18 1.98 6.42 -2.98
CA ILE A 18 3.42 6.22 -2.74
C ILE A 18 4.21 7.47 -3.11
N TYR A 19 3.91 8.07 -4.25
CA TYR A 19 4.58 9.27 -4.73
C TYR A 19 4.11 10.57 -4.05
N ASP A 20 2.94 10.59 -3.41
CA ASP A 20 2.55 11.72 -2.53
C ASP A 20 3.46 11.78 -1.28
N LEU A 21 4.13 10.67 -0.97
CA LEU A 21 5.00 10.49 0.19
C LEU A 21 6.49 10.43 -0.20
N ASP A 22 6.83 10.91 -1.40
CA ASP A 22 8.19 10.92 -1.97
C ASP A 22 8.84 9.53 -1.99
N MET A 23 8.02 8.50 -2.17
CA MET A 23 8.48 7.14 -2.35
C MET A 23 8.39 6.73 -3.80
N ASP A 24 9.31 5.88 -4.20
CA ASP A 24 9.30 5.19 -5.47
C ASP A 24 8.75 3.77 -5.29
N LEU A 25 8.19 3.24 -6.37
CA LEU A 25 7.73 1.85 -6.40
C LEU A 25 8.92 0.88 -6.53
N PHE A 26 9.95 1.28 -7.28
CA PHE A 26 11.13 0.51 -7.63
C PHE A 26 12.41 1.19 -7.14
N ASP A 27 13.47 0.41 -6.95
CA ASP A 27 14.79 0.95 -6.64
C ASP A 27 15.35 1.67 -7.89
N LYS A 28 15.83 2.89 -7.68
CA LYS A 28 16.26 3.82 -8.73
C LYS A 28 17.77 3.95 -8.66
N ASP A 29 18.53 2.87 -8.85
CA ASP A 29 19.98 2.99 -9.04
C ASP A 29 20.29 3.46 -10.48
N LEU A 30 19.94 4.72 -10.77
CA LEU A 30 20.25 5.40 -12.03
C LEU A 30 21.71 5.85 -12.13
N THR A 31 22.51 5.64 -11.08
CA THR A 31 23.89 6.15 -11.03
C THR A 31 24.90 5.18 -11.60
N ASN A 32 24.54 3.90 -11.72
CA ASN A 32 25.45 2.86 -12.17
C ASN A 32 25.19 2.50 -13.64
N ALA A 33 25.67 3.35 -14.55
CA ALA A 33 25.64 3.07 -16.00
C ALA A 33 26.38 1.77 -16.41
N ALA A 34 27.11 1.13 -15.47
CA ALA A 34 27.77 -0.16 -15.66
C ALA A 34 26.85 -1.36 -15.39
N PHE A 35 25.71 -1.17 -14.71
CA PHE A 35 24.66 -2.19 -14.55
C PHE A 35 23.44 -1.77 -15.37
N GLN A 36 23.54 -1.96 -16.70
CA GLN A 36 22.37 -1.92 -17.59
C GLN A 36 21.38 -3.08 -17.31
N ASP A 37 21.73 -3.96 -16.36
CA ASP A 37 20.90 -5.04 -15.79
C ASP A 37 20.25 -4.63 -14.46
N ALA A 38 20.04 -3.33 -14.20
CA ALA A 38 19.24 -2.88 -13.06
C ALA A 38 17.81 -3.44 -13.20
N GLU A 39 17.60 -4.60 -12.61
CA GLU A 39 16.29 -5.21 -12.47
C GLU A 39 15.40 -4.19 -11.75
N TRP A 40 14.33 -3.74 -12.40
CA TRP A 40 13.35 -2.83 -11.81
C TRP A 40 12.53 -3.57 -10.74
N ASN A 41 13.18 -4.10 -9.71
CA ASN A 41 12.49 -4.78 -8.62
C ASN A 41 11.81 -3.75 -7.72
N LEU A 42 10.80 -4.20 -6.97
CA LEU A 42 10.26 -3.41 -5.87
C LEU A 42 11.40 -2.94 -4.97
N ASP A 43 11.37 -1.68 -4.56
CA ASP A 43 12.33 -1.16 -3.59
C ASP A 43 12.10 -1.87 -2.25
N ILE A 44 12.87 -2.92 -2.01
CA ILE A 44 12.73 -3.79 -0.84
C ILE A 44 12.98 -3.04 0.48
N ALA A 45 13.75 -1.94 0.43
CA ALA A 45 14.00 -1.11 1.61
C ALA A 45 12.76 -0.28 2.00
N LYS A 46 11.80 -0.13 1.08
CA LYS A 46 10.53 0.60 1.28
C LYS A 46 9.30 -0.31 1.42
N LEU A 47 9.50 -1.62 1.59
CA LEU A 47 8.41 -2.57 1.86
C LEU A 47 8.17 -2.77 3.36
N ASN A 48 6.93 -3.09 3.73
CA ASN A 48 6.53 -3.38 5.12
C ASN A 48 6.88 -2.26 6.12
N ILE A 49 6.78 -1.01 5.70
CA ILE A 49 7.04 0.15 6.54
C ILE A 49 5.86 0.41 7.47
N ASP A 50 6.15 0.67 8.75
CA ASP A 50 5.12 0.98 9.73
C ASP A 50 4.89 2.49 9.82
N VAL A 51 3.62 2.91 9.75
CA VAL A 51 3.21 4.30 10.01
C VAL A 51 3.31 4.56 11.51
N GLU A 52 4.11 5.55 11.91
CA GLU A 52 4.30 5.96 13.31
C GLU A 52 3.51 7.22 13.66
N ARG A 53 3.51 8.24 12.79
CA ARG A 53 2.75 9.49 12.99
C ARG A 53 2.17 9.97 11.68
N VAL A 54 1.09 10.74 11.79
CA VAL A 54 0.42 11.39 10.66
C VAL A 54 0.24 12.86 10.99
N TYR A 55 0.47 13.71 10.00
CA TYR A 55 0.35 15.16 10.13
C TYR A 55 -0.55 15.72 9.05
N TRP A 56 -1.21 16.84 9.34
CA TRP A 56 -1.97 17.61 8.36
C TRP A 56 -1.46 19.04 8.30
N SER A 57 -1.52 19.65 7.13
CA SER A 57 -1.20 21.07 6.94
C SER A 57 -2.44 21.91 7.22
N PRO A 58 -2.37 22.94 8.09
CA PRO A 58 -3.45 23.89 8.25
C PRO A 58 -3.47 24.92 7.13
N VAL A 59 -4.68 25.29 6.67
CA VAL A 59 -4.87 26.36 5.69
C VAL A 59 -4.20 27.63 6.19
N THR A 60 -3.29 28.19 5.40
CA THR A 60 -2.49 29.40 5.73
C THR A 60 -1.60 29.27 6.99
N GLY A 61 -1.37 28.07 7.52
CA GLY A 61 -0.53 27.87 8.72
C GLY A 61 -1.25 28.13 10.06
N GLY A 62 -2.54 28.48 10.02
CA GLY A 62 -3.33 28.88 11.18
C GLY A 62 -3.94 27.69 11.92
N VAL A 63 -3.65 27.57 13.22
CA VAL A 63 -4.33 26.64 14.13
C VAL A 63 -4.81 27.42 15.34
N THR A 64 -6.02 27.12 15.76
CA THR A 64 -6.66 27.63 16.97
C THR A 64 -6.85 26.48 17.95
N PHE A 65 -6.79 26.79 19.25
CA PHE A 65 -7.04 25.78 20.26
C PHE A 65 -8.47 25.23 20.11
N ASP A 66 -8.59 23.91 20.04
CA ASP A 66 -9.88 23.22 19.96
C ASP A 66 -9.73 21.81 20.55
N SER A 67 -10.83 21.19 20.93
CA SER A 67 -10.80 19.84 21.48
C SER A 67 -12.05 19.07 21.09
N PHE A 68 -11.84 17.82 20.69
CA PHE A 68 -12.89 16.87 20.35
C PHE A 68 -12.81 15.71 21.34
N ALA A 69 -13.87 15.53 22.15
CA ALA A 69 -13.89 14.46 23.16
C ALA A 69 -13.85 13.05 22.55
N GLY A 70 -14.37 12.90 21.31
CA GLY A 70 -14.35 11.65 20.56
C GLY A 70 -13.65 11.81 19.23
N PHE A 71 -12.51 11.14 19.06
CA PHE A 71 -11.80 11.12 17.80
C PHE A 71 -11.12 9.77 17.59
N ASN A 72 -11.27 9.17 16.42
CA ASN A 72 -10.74 7.84 16.12
C ASN A 72 -10.05 7.84 14.77
N MET A 73 -8.94 7.09 14.70
CA MET A 73 -8.15 6.92 13.48
C MET A 73 -7.98 5.44 13.17
N ARG A 74 -8.18 5.10 11.90
CA ARG A 74 -7.95 3.76 11.37
C ARG A 74 -7.16 3.83 10.07
N MET A 75 -6.43 2.77 9.79
CA MET A 75 -5.63 2.65 8.58
C MET A 75 -5.85 1.29 7.93
N SER A 76 -5.88 1.27 6.60
CA SER A 76 -5.87 0.05 5.78
C SER A 76 -5.17 0.33 4.45
N HIS A 77 -4.96 -0.68 3.61
CA HIS A 77 -4.61 -0.44 2.21
C HIS A 77 -5.89 -0.01 1.47
N ALA A 78 -5.74 0.94 0.55
CA ALA A 78 -6.83 1.28 -0.36
C ALA A 78 -7.03 0.16 -1.39
N SER A 79 -8.28 -0.15 -1.74
CA SER A 79 -8.58 -1.04 -2.88
C SER A 79 -8.38 -0.35 -4.23
N VAL A 80 -8.23 0.97 -4.25
CA VAL A 80 -8.23 1.83 -5.44
C VAL A 80 -6.90 2.56 -5.58
N LEU A 81 -6.57 2.96 -6.81
CA LEU A 81 -5.40 3.79 -7.12
C LEU A 81 -5.86 4.89 -8.08
N PRO A 82 -6.21 6.08 -7.56
CA PRO A 82 -6.59 7.22 -8.38
C PRO A 82 -5.58 7.52 -9.49
N ASP A 83 -6.07 7.63 -10.72
CA ASP A 83 -5.26 7.83 -11.91
C ASP A 83 -5.54 9.19 -12.57
N GLU A 84 -4.55 10.07 -12.47
CA GLU A 84 -4.65 11.46 -12.90
C GLU A 84 -4.15 11.71 -14.33
N ILE A 85 -3.76 10.67 -15.06
CA ILE A 85 -3.27 10.81 -16.44
C ILE A 85 -4.34 11.44 -17.31
N LEU A 86 -3.95 12.51 -18.01
CA LEU A 86 -4.79 13.27 -18.92
C LEU A 86 -4.57 12.84 -20.36
N VAL A 87 -5.65 12.62 -21.10
CA VAL A 87 -5.65 12.24 -22.51
C VAL A 87 -6.62 13.09 -23.33
N GLY A 88 -6.37 13.21 -24.64
CA GLY A 88 -7.26 13.90 -25.58
C GLY A 88 -7.14 15.44 -25.58
N GLN A 89 -8.02 16.07 -26.36
CA GLN A 89 -8.17 17.53 -26.48
C GLN A 89 -9.67 17.87 -26.49
N PRO A 90 -10.22 18.53 -25.44
CA PRO A 90 -9.53 18.99 -24.23
C PRO A 90 -9.02 17.84 -23.36
N PRO A 91 -7.97 18.05 -22.55
CA PRO A 91 -7.42 17.02 -21.69
C PRO A 91 -8.45 16.57 -20.64
N MET A 92 -8.74 15.27 -20.62
CA MET A 92 -9.63 14.62 -19.66
C MET A 92 -8.95 13.42 -19.01
N PRO A 93 -9.36 13.03 -17.79
CA PRO A 93 -8.80 11.86 -17.13
C PRO A 93 -9.07 10.61 -17.95
N ALA A 94 -8.04 9.81 -18.19
CA ALA A 94 -8.20 8.54 -18.89
C ALA A 94 -9.05 7.54 -18.09
N PHE A 95 -8.97 7.62 -16.76
CA PHE A 95 -9.60 6.69 -15.82
C PHE A 95 -10.34 7.43 -14.72
N PRO A 96 -11.47 8.09 -15.05
CA PRO A 96 -12.20 8.93 -14.10
C PRO A 96 -12.80 8.16 -12.90
N ASN A 97 -12.99 6.85 -13.03
CA ASN A 97 -13.60 6.00 -11.99
C ASN A 97 -12.56 5.16 -11.23
N SER A 98 -11.27 5.52 -11.29
CA SER A 98 -10.17 4.79 -10.65
C SER A 98 -9.97 5.10 -9.16
N GLY A 99 -10.66 6.13 -8.66
CA GLY A 99 -10.52 6.61 -7.28
C GLY A 99 -11.54 6.04 -6.30
N VAL A 100 -11.62 6.65 -5.12
CA VAL A 100 -12.51 6.20 -4.04
C VAL A 100 -13.99 6.29 -4.43
N THR A 101 -14.79 5.44 -3.83
CA THR A 101 -16.23 5.37 -4.03
C THR A 101 -16.98 5.87 -2.79
N GLY A 102 -18.27 6.16 -2.96
CA GLY A 102 -19.12 6.58 -1.86
C GLY A 102 -19.46 5.48 -0.85
N ILE A 103 -19.13 4.20 -1.11
CA ILE A 103 -19.34 3.13 -0.12
C ILE A 103 -18.02 2.90 0.62
N PHE A 104 -17.95 3.25 1.90
CA PHE A 104 -16.70 3.27 2.66
C PHE A 104 -16.00 1.90 2.72
N SER A 105 -16.76 0.81 2.76
CA SER A 105 -16.19 -0.55 2.75
C SER A 105 -15.55 -0.94 1.42
N ASN A 106 -16.00 -0.37 0.30
CA ASN A 106 -15.48 -0.68 -1.02
C ASN A 106 -14.10 -0.08 -1.27
N ASN A 107 -13.70 0.92 -0.46
CA ASN A 107 -12.42 1.60 -0.59
C ASN A 107 -11.27 0.84 0.08
N ARG A 108 -11.56 -0.24 0.83
CA ARG A 108 -10.59 -1.06 1.56
C ARG A 108 -10.18 -2.26 0.71
N LEU A 109 -8.89 -2.58 0.68
CA LEU A 109 -8.36 -3.70 -0.11
C LEU A 109 -9.04 -5.03 0.23
N SER A 110 -9.18 -5.34 1.53
CA SER A 110 -9.78 -6.59 1.99
C SER A 110 -10.46 -6.38 3.34
N VAL A 111 -11.75 -6.70 3.46
CA VAL A 111 -12.47 -6.61 4.74
C VAL A 111 -12.22 -7.81 5.65
N VAL A 112 -11.48 -8.82 5.17
CA VAL A 112 -11.21 -10.07 5.89
C VAL A 112 -9.74 -10.18 6.28
N ASN A 113 -8.81 -9.93 5.35
CA ASN A 113 -7.39 -10.11 5.61
C ASN A 113 -6.65 -8.79 5.85
N ASP A 114 -7.21 -7.64 5.44
CA ASP A 114 -6.68 -6.29 5.69
C ASP A 114 -7.66 -5.47 6.54
N ILE A 115 -8.02 -6.03 7.70
CA ILE A 115 -8.98 -5.41 8.62
C ILE A 115 -8.40 -4.06 9.06
N PRO A 116 -9.15 -2.93 8.92
CA PRO A 116 -8.65 -1.62 9.29
C PRO A 116 -8.15 -1.59 10.73
N ARG A 117 -6.89 -1.21 10.89
CA ARG A 117 -6.25 -1.17 12.19
C ARG A 117 -6.56 0.14 12.88
N GLU A 118 -7.05 0.04 14.11
CA GLU A 118 -7.29 1.18 14.97
C GLU A 118 -5.98 1.66 15.60
N VAL A 119 -5.53 2.83 15.16
CA VAL A 119 -4.25 3.44 15.56
C VAL A 119 -4.42 4.57 16.57
N HIS A 120 -5.65 5.05 16.78
CA HIS A 120 -6.00 6.01 17.83
C HIS A 120 -7.44 5.76 18.30
N TYR A 121 -7.66 5.57 19.60
CA TYR A 121 -8.97 5.20 20.13
C TYR A 121 -9.87 6.41 20.36
N ARG A 122 -11.18 6.18 20.18
CA ARG A 122 -12.23 7.21 20.32
C ARG A 122 -12.10 8.01 21.62
N GLU A 123 -11.97 7.30 22.73
CA GLU A 123 -11.96 7.84 24.10
C GLU A 123 -10.73 8.68 24.43
N GLN A 124 -9.68 8.61 23.62
CA GLN A 124 -8.49 9.45 23.78
C GLN A 124 -8.71 10.88 23.25
N GLY A 125 -9.77 11.08 22.45
CA GLY A 125 -10.13 12.39 21.89
C GLY A 125 -9.05 12.98 20.98
N TYR A 126 -9.16 14.26 20.66
CA TYR A 126 -8.14 15.01 19.94
C TYR A 126 -8.13 16.45 20.41
N THR A 127 -7.04 16.86 21.06
CA THR A 127 -6.81 18.26 21.44
C THR A 127 -5.82 18.88 20.48
N LEU A 128 -6.20 20.04 19.94
CA LEU A 128 -5.40 20.83 19.04
C LEU A 128 -4.74 21.95 19.83
N ASP A 129 -3.44 21.84 20.08
CA ASP A 129 -2.64 22.93 20.64
C ASP A 129 -1.80 23.58 19.53
N PRO A 130 -1.95 24.90 19.27
CA PRO A 130 -1.08 25.62 18.35
C PRO A 130 0.42 25.52 18.70
N GLY A 131 0.78 25.17 19.93
CA GLY A 131 2.15 24.90 20.37
C GLY A 131 2.75 23.61 19.80
N ASP A 132 1.93 22.65 19.38
CA ASP A 132 2.40 21.36 18.82
C ASP A 132 2.72 21.44 17.32
N LYS A 133 2.53 22.61 16.71
CA LYS A 133 2.86 22.83 15.30
C LYS A 133 4.35 22.62 15.06
N ILE A 134 4.65 21.91 13.99
CA ILE A 134 6.02 21.76 13.48
C ILE A 134 6.13 22.47 12.13
N GLN A 135 7.32 22.98 11.85
CA GLN A 135 7.66 23.53 10.53
C GLN A 135 8.60 22.55 9.85
N THR A 136 8.28 22.16 8.63
CA THR A 136 9.14 21.24 7.86
C THR A 136 10.36 21.98 7.30
N ALA A 137 11.28 21.26 6.64
CA ALA A 137 12.40 21.86 5.92
C ALA A 137 11.92 22.75 4.75
N PHE A 138 10.72 22.48 4.25
CA PHE A 138 9.97 23.38 3.37
C PHE A 138 9.07 24.28 4.25
N PRO A 139 8.72 25.52 3.85
CA PRO A 139 7.94 26.44 4.69
C PRO A 139 6.48 26.00 4.98
N THR A 140 6.15 24.73 4.78
CA THR A 140 4.89 24.10 5.16
C THR A 140 4.87 23.87 6.67
N VAL A 141 3.83 24.42 7.31
CA VAL A 141 3.48 24.14 8.71
C VAL A 141 2.67 22.85 8.75
N LEU A 142 2.97 22.00 9.71
CA LEU A 142 2.24 20.76 9.95
C LEU A 142 1.73 20.74 11.40
N MET A 143 0.57 20.11 11.58
CA MET A 143 -0.01 19.81 12.87
C MET A 143 -0.14 18.28 13.01
N PRO A 144 0.34 17.67 14.10
CA PRO A 144 0.19 16.24 14.31
C PRO A 144 -1.28 15.86 14.53
N PHE A 145 -1.72 14.77 13.91
CA PHE A 145 -2.86 14.02 14.41
C PHE A 145 -2.51 13.34 15.75
N PRO A 146 -3.49 12.93 16.57
CA PRO A 146 -3.22 12.48 17.95
C PRO A 146 -2.55 11.10 18.06
N MET A 147 -2.26 10.43 16.94
CA MET A 147 -1.59 9.14 16.90
C MET A 147 -0.20 9.19 17.55
N ASN A 148 0.03 8.32 18.53
CA ASN A 148 1.32 8.16 19.24
C ASN A 148 1.88 9.47 19.84
N MET A 149 0.98 10.35 20.29
CA MET A 149 1.36 11.61 20.97
C MET A 149 1.48 11.46 22.49
N ASP A 150 0.92 10.40 23.08
CA ASP A 150 1.04 10.12 24.51
C ASP A 150 2.35 9.35 24.80
N PRO A 151 3.33 9.98 25.47
CA PRO A 151 4.62 9.35 25.76
C PRO A 151 4.53 8.18 26.77
N GLY A 152 3.41 8.03 27.48
CA GLY A 152 3.18 6.93 28.41
C GLY A 152 2.40 5.75 27.82
N ALA A 153 1.85 5.90 26.60
CA ALA A 153 1.05 4.88 25.95
C ALA A 153 1.90 3.95 25.08
N GLU A 154 1.49 2.69 24.99
CA GLU A 154 2.02 1.74 24.02
C GLU A 154 1.72 2.24 22.59
N PRO A 155 2.75 2.49 21.76
CA PRO A 155 2.56 3.03 20.44
C PRO A 155 1.87 2.04 19.52
N ARG A 156 1.04 2.58 18.63
CA ARG A 156 0.25 1.83 17.66
C ARG A 156 0.79 2.11 16.28
N TYR A 157 1.04 1.04 15.54
CA TYR A 157 1.59 1.10 14.19
C TYR A 157 0.61 0.50 13.20
N TYR A 158 0.76 0.87 11.93
CA TYR A 158 0.11 0.18 10.83
C TYR A 158 1.15 -0.14 9.76
N THR A 159 1.29 -1.43 9.42
CA THR A 159 2.24 -1.88 8.39
C THR A 159 1.65 -1.59 7.02
N TRP A 160 2.18 -0.58 6.36
CA TRP A 160 1.84 -0.25 4.99
C TRP A 160 2.81 -0.93 4.01
N ARG A 161 2.38 -1.07 2.76
CA ARG A 161 3.08 -1.85 1.73
C ARG A 161 3.33 -3.28 2.23
N ASP A 162 2.30 -3.87 2.83
CA ASP A 162 2.37 -5.13 3.55
C ASP A 162 2.42 -6.33 2.60
N THR A 163 3.62 -6.90 2.45
CA THR A 163 3.89 -8.08 1.62
C THR A 163 3.27 -9.39 2.12
N SER A 164 2.57 -9.37 3.26
CA SER A 164 1.78 -10.51 3.73
C SER A 164 0.38 -10.61 3.12
N LEU A 165 -0.14 -9.49 2.61
CA LEU A 165 -1.38 -9.43 1.87
C LEU A 165 -1.13 -9.81 0.42
N ILE A 166 -1.96 -10.70 -0.11
CA ILE A 166 -1.84 -11.18 -1.50
C ILE A 166 -2.96 -10.63 -2.39
N GLU A 167 -3.91 -9.92 -1.80
CA GLU A 167 -4.97 -9.24 -2.51
C GLU A 167 -4.44 -8.16 -3.46
N ARG A 168 -5.22 -7.94 -4.51
CA ARG A 168 -4.92 -6.99 -5.57
C ARG A 168 -6.07 -5.97 -5.68
N GLY A 169 -5.72 -4.75 -6.02
CA GLY A 169 -6.62 -3.62 -6.16
C GLY A 169 -6.35 -2.80 -7.43
N ALA A 170 -6.68 -1.52 -7.35
CA ALA A 170 -6.75 -0.57 -8.46
C ALA A 170 -7.71 -1.00 -9.59
N PRO A 171 -8.98 -1.30 -9.29
CA PRO A 171 -9.96 -1.52 -10.34
C PRO A 171 -10.16 -0.23 -11.14
N ASN A 172 -10.46 -0.36 -12.44
CA ASN A 172 -10.80 0.75 -13.34
C ASN A 172 -9.71 1.84 -13.52
N GLY A 173 -8.48 1.61 -13.07
CA GLY A 173 -7.30 2.43 -13.39
C GLY A 173 -6.43 1.80 -14.46
N PHE A 174 -5.33 2.46 -14.81
CA PHE A 174 -4.33 1.89 -15.72
C PHE A 174 -3.41 0.85 -15.04
N GLY A 175 -3.53 0.67 -13.72
CA GLY A 175 -2.65 -0.17 -12.91
C GLY A 175 -1.60 0.66 -12.17
N GLY A 176 -0.54 0.02 -11.67
CA GLY A 176 0.56 0.71 -10.97
C GLY A 176 1.53 1.25 -12.01
N ASN A 177 1.34 2.51 -12.38
CA ASN A 177 1.92 3.08 -13.59
C ASN A 177 3.16 3.94 -13.29
N VAL A 178 4.25 3.70 -14.03
CA VAL A 178 5.46 4.56 -14.04
C VAL A 178 5.16 5.93 -14.66
N ALA A 179 4.24 6.00 -15.64
CA ALA A 179 3.83 7.24 -16.30
C ALA A 179 3.10 8.23 -15.38
N GLN A 180 2.35 7.77 -14.37
CA GLN A 180 1.79 8.67 -13.34
C GLN A 180 2.91 9.35 -12.57
N TRP A 181 3.89 8.55 -12.12
CA TRP A 181 5.07 9.06 -11.46
C TRP A 181 5.83 10.04 -12.36
N HIS A 182 6.08 9.71 -13.64
CA HIS A 182 6.72 10.63 -14.58
C HIS A 182 5.92 11.94 -14.79
N THR A 183 4.61 11.84 -15.02
CA THR A 183 3.75 12.99 -15.27
C THR A 183 3.71 13.94 -14.05
N LEU A 184 3.70 13.38 -12.83
CA LEU A 184 3.62 14.16 -11.61
C LEU A 184 4.97 14.69 -11.12
N THR A 185 6.06 13.93 -11.33
CA THR A 185 7.41 14.35 -10.93
C THR A 185 8.13 15.21 -11.97
N GLY A 186 7.61 15.26 -13.21
CA GLY A 186 8.24 15.97 -14.32
C GLY A 186 9.56 15.34 -14.78
N LEU A 187 9.85 14.11 -14.35
CA LEU A 187 11.05 13.38 -14.77
C LEU A 187 10.89 12.93 -16.22
N PRO A 188 11.94 13.03 -17.05
CA PRO A 188 11.87 12.66 -18.45
C PRO A 188 11.36 11.23 -18.58
N PHE A 189 10.40 11.04 -19.49
CA PHE A 189 10.06 9.70 -19.97
C PHE A 189 11.35 9.08 -20.52
N PHE A 190 11.60 7.81 -20.24
CA PHE A 190 12.57 7.06 -21.03
C PHE A 190 11.97 6.88 -22.42
N GLU A 191 12.13 7.91 -23.25
CA GLU A 191 11.62 7.97 -24.63
C GLU A 191 12.39 6.99 -25.55
N ASP A 192 13.51 6.46 -25.06
CA ASP A 192 14.30 5.41 -25.71
C ASP A 192 13.84 4.01 -25.28
N ASP A 193 12.54 3.71 -25.34
CA ASP A 193 12.14 2.31 -25.52
C ASP A 193 12.34 1.96 -27.01
N PRO A 194 13.33 1.11 -27.37
CA PRO A 194 13.56 0.71 -28.75
C PRO A 194 12.38 -0.07 -29.36
N CYS A 195 11.38 -0.44 -28.55
CA CYS A 195 10.11 -1.00 -28.96
C CYS A 195 9.06 0.09 -29.29
N ASP A 196 9.25 0.81 -30.41
CA ASP A 196 8.20 1.60 -31.08
C ASP A 196 7.45 2.60 -30.18
N GLY A 197 8.14 3.62 -29.64
CA GLY A 197 7.67 5.00 -29.38
C GLY A 197 6.26 5.29 -28.82
N THR A 198 5.51 4.30 -28.33
CA THR A 198 4.05 4.40 -28.13
C THR A 198 3.49 3.52 -27.00
N VAL A 199 4.26 2.61 -26.41
CA VAL A 199 3.73 1.69 -25.39
C VAL A 199 4.09 2.16 -23.98
N LEU A 200 3.11 2.77 -23.31
CA LEU A 200 3.13 2.97 -21.86
C LEU A 200 3.18 1.59 -21.18
N THR A 201 4.32 1.20 -20.63
CA THR A 201 4.46 -0.08 -19.93
C THR A 201 4.19 0.11 -18.43
N ASN A 202 3.13 -0.54 -17.95
CA ASN A 202 2.76 -0.48 -16.53
C ASN A 202 3.49 -1.57 -15.75
N PHE A 203 3.90 -1.23 -14.53
CA PHE A 203 4.51 -2.19 -13.62
C PHE A 203 3.48 -3.25 -13.15
N TYR A 204 2.25 -2.80 -12.86
CA TYR A 204 1.09 -3.68 -12.66
C TYR A 204 0.01 -3.41 -13.69
N PHE A 205 -0.69 -4.45 -14.15
CA PHE A 205 -1.90 -4.29 -14.96
C PHE A 205 -3.07 -3.71 -14.15
N PRO A 206 -4.10 -3.17 -14.82
CA PRO A 206 -5.37 -2.84 -14.19
C PRO A 206 -5.90 -3.99 -13.34
N ASN A 207 -6.39 -3.69 -12.13
CA ASN A 207 -6.89 -4.68 -11.17
C ASN A 207 -5.83 -5.71 -10.68
N GLN A 208 -4.54 -5.49 -10.93
CA GLN A 208 -3.45 -6.38 -10.52
C GLN A 208 -2.48 -5.76 -9.53
N VAL A 209 -2.75 -4.54 -9.06
CA VAL A 209 -1.87 -3.79 -8.15
C VAL A 209 -1.91 -4.41 -6.76
N GLN A 210 -0.77 -4.87 -6.24
CA GLN A 210 -0.69 -5.50 -4.93
C GLN A 210 -0.56 -4.47 -3.81
N SER A 211 -0.73 -4.90 -2.55
CA SER A 211 -0.64 -4.05 -1.34
C SER A 211 0.63 -3.19 -1.28
N SER A 212 1.75 -3.68 -1.80
CA SER A 212 3.03 -2.97 -1.88
C SER A 212 2.97 -1.70 -2.74
N ALA A 213 1.98 -1.58 -3.62
CA ALA A 213 1.84 -0.49 -4.57
C ALA A 213 0.54 0.31 -4.37
N LEU A 214 -0.32 -0.16 -3.46
CA LEU A 214 -1.60 0.47 -3.19
C LEU A 214 -1.45 1.65 -2.20
N PRO A 215 -2.26 2.72 -2.37
CA PRO A 215 -2.26 3.85 -1.47
C PRO A 215 -2.56 3.46 -0.01
N LEU A 216 -2.04 4.24 0.93
CA LEU A 216 -2.48 4.19 2.32
C LEU A 216 -3.88 4.80 2.41
N LEU A 217 -4.86 4.06 2.91
CA LEU A 217 -6.18 4.59 3.22
C LEU A 217 -6.23 5.04 4.67
N LEU A 218 -6.46 6.33 4.87
CA LEU A 218 -6.64 6.94 6.17
C LEU A 218 -8.13 7.12 6.44
N GLU A 219 -8.60 6.60 7.57
CA GLU A 219 -9.97 6.71 8.04
C GLU A 219 -10.01 7.51 9.34
N PHE A 220 -10.81 8.56 9.34
CA PHE A 220 -11.01 9.45 10.49
C PHE A 220 -12.48 9.48 10.87
N ARG A 221 -12.73 9.33 12.16
CA ARG A 221 -14.06 9.48 12.75
C ARG A 221 -14.00 10.55 13.82
N CYS A 222 -14.62 11.69 13.55
CA CYS A 222 -14.84 12.73 14.54
C CYS A 222 -16.29 12.62 15.01
N TYR A 223 -16.50 12.50 16.32
CA TYR A 223 -17.83 12.33 16.88
C TYR A 223 -18.45 13.69 17.18
N PRO A 224 -19.79 13.84 17.10
CA PRO A 224 -20.45 15.08 17.45
C PRO A 224 -20.07 15.57 18.85
N ASP A 225 -19.60 16.81 18.93
CA ASP A 225 -19.18 17.47 20.16
C ASP A 225 -19.52 18.96 20.08
N THR A 226 -20.52 19.39 20.85
CA THR A 226 -20.97 20.79 20.83
C THR A 226 -20.01 21.76 21.50
N ALA A 227 -19.02 21.27 22.26
CA ALA A 227 -17.99 22.11 22.86
C ALA A 227 -16.91 22.52 21.85
N ALA A 228 -16.74 21.76 20.76
CA ALA A 228 -15.77 22.04 19.71
C ALA A 228 -16.17 23.26 18.86
N THR A 229 -15.17 24.03 18.44
CA THR A 229 -15.38 25.29 17.69
C THR A 229 -15.31 25.11 16.18
N THR A 230 -14.63 24.07 15.68
CA THR A 230 -14.43 23.79 14.23
C THR A 230 -13.72 24.88 13.45
N ALA A 231 -12.93 25.71 14.10
CA ALA A 231 -12.20 26.79 13.42
C ALA A 231 -10.98 26.29 12.62
N ASN A 232 -10.56 25.05 12.83
CA ASN A 232 -9.35 24.48 12.24
C ASN A 232 -9.65 23.81 10.89
N ARG A 233 -8.95 24.27 9.85
CA ARG A 233 -9.15 23.82 8.47
C ARG A 233 -7.91 23.14 7.93
N LEU A 234 -8.11 21.95 7.38
CA LEU A 234 -7.06 21.22 6.66
C LEU A 234 -6.85 21.82 5.27
N ASP A 235 -5.60 21.94 4.87
CA ASP A 235 -5.19 22.37 3.56
C ASP A 235 -5.31 21.22 2.56
N VAL A 236 -5.84 21.55 1.38
CA VAL A 236 -6.14 20.59 0.33
C VAL A 236 -5.76 21.17 -1.02
N SER A 237 -5.28 20.31 -1.91
CA SER A 237 -5.18 20.61 -3.33
C SER A 237 -6.28 19.86 -4.07
N GLU A 238 -6.78 20.44 -5.14
CA GLU A 238 -7.55 19.66 -6.10
C GLU A 238 -6.58 18.89 -6.98
N SER A 239 -6.84 17.60 -7.12
CA SER A 239 -6.06 16.71 -7.98
C SER A 239 -6.12 17.19 -9.44
N GLN A 240 -7.27 17.70 -9.88
CA GLN A 240 -7.49 18.21 -11.24
C GLN A 240 -8.48 19.37 -11.25
N THR A 241 -8.29 20.32 -12.18
CA THR A 241 -9.08 21.56 -12.24
C THR A 241 -10.30 21.49 -13.16
N SER A 242 -10.40 20.48 -14.04
CA SER A 242 -11.46 20.38 -15.05
C SER A 242 -12.79 19.91 -14.42
N ALA A 243 -13.91 20.55 -14.76
CA ALA A 243 -15.24 20.30 -14.19
C ALA A 243 -15.91 18.97 -14.64
N GLY A 244 -15.12 17.97 -15.03
CA GLY A 244 -15.56 16.69 -15.57
C GLY A 244 -15.53 15.56 -14.55
N LEU A 245 -15.68 14.32 -15.06
CA LEU A 245 -15.42 13.12 -14.28
C LEU A 245 -13.91 13.05 -13.95
N SER A 246 -13.58 12.93 -12.68
CA SER A 246 -12.20 12.84 -12.18
C SER A 246 -12.11 11.72 -11.15
N PRO A 247 -10.94 11.07 -11.04
CA PRO A 247 -10.71 10.12 -9.95
C PRO A 247 -10.89 10.83 -8.60
N MET A 248 -11.66 10.21 -7.72
CA MET A 248 -11.92 10.76 -6.40
C MET A 248 -10.80 10.35 -5.43
N PHE A 249 -10.42 11.26 -4.54
CA PHE A 249 -9.38 11.04 -3.52
C PHE A 249 -9.96 10.96 -2.11
N ARG A 250 -11.20 11.42 -1.94
CA ARG A 250 -11.85 11.53 -0.66
C ARG A 250 -13.30 11.08 -0.73
N ALA A 251 -13.72 10.34 0.29
CA ALA A 251 -15.11 9.97 0.56
C ALA A 251 -15.45 10.42 1.98
N PHE A 252 -16.59 11.10 2.18
CA PHE A 252 -16.94 11.63 3.49
C PHE A 252 -18.44 11.81 3.72
N SER A 253 -18.82 11.78 4.99
CA SER A 253 -20.10 12.22 5.54
C SER A 253 -19.80 13.20 6.67
N THR A 254 -20.30 14.43 6.60
CA THR A 254 -20.00 15.46 7.60
C THR A 254 -21.23 16.26 7.97
N GLY A 255 -21.47 16.42 9.27
CA GLY A 255 -22.56 17.24 9.78
C GLY A 255 -22.37 18.72 9.47
N GLY A 256 -23.46 19.48 9.49
CA GLY A 256 -23.42 20.91 9.16
C GLY A 256 -24.78 21.58 9.30
N ILE A 257 -24.90 22.80 8.80
CA ILE A 257 -26.17 23.55 8.77
C ILE A 257 -26.73 23.48 7.35
N ASP A 258 -27.96 23.01 7.20
CA ASP A 258 -28.64 22.94 5.90
C ASP A 258 -29.13 24.33 5.42
N THR A 259 -29.69 24.37 4.20
CA THR A 259 -30.22 25.61 3.60
C THR A 259 -31.39 26.24 4.36
N ASN A 260 -32.03 25.49 5.27
CA ASN A 260 -33.11 25.97 6.12
C ASN A 260 -32.61 26.42 7.51
N GLY A 261 -31.30 26.31 7.77
CA GLY A 261 -30.70 26.65 9.06
C GLY A 261 -30.77 25.53 10.10
N ASN A 262 -31.16 24.30 9.73
CA ASN A 262 -31.23 23.20 10.68
C ASN A 262 -29.88 22.50 10.83
N PRO A 263 -29.50 22.15 12.06
CA PRO A 263 -28.30 21.34 12.30
C PRO A 263 -28.54 19.89 11.87
N GLN A 264 -27.59 19.37 11.10
CA GLN A 264 -27.54 18.00 10.62
C GLN A 264 -26.33 17.33 11.27
N PHE A 265 -26.56 16.28 12.05
CA PHE A 265 -25.51 15.56 12.76
C PHE A 265 -25.17 14.26 12.06
N VAL A 266 -23.90 13.89 12.10
CA VAL A 266 -23.38 12.63 11.57
C VAL A 266 -22.79 11.82 12.71
N GLU A 267 -23.35 10.65 12.96
CA GLU A 267 -22.74 9.65 13.85
C GLU A 267 -21.85 8.72 13.00
N PRO A 268 -20.52 8.88 13.05
CA PRO A 268 -19.60 8.17 12.15
C PRO A 268 -19.72 6.64 12.21
N ASP A 269 -20.08 6.05 13.35
CA ASP A 269 -20.21 4.58 13.47
C ASP A 269 -21.37 3.99 12.67
N THR A 270 -22.37 4.81 12.34
CA THR A 270 -23.57 4.40 11.59
C THR A 270 -23.45 4.66 10.10
N GLN A 271 -22.39 5.34 9.67
CA GLN A 271 -22.21 5.73 8.28
C GLN A 271 -21.68 4.56 7.44
N VAL A 272 -22.46 4.16 6.45
CA VAL A 272 -22.06 3.13 5.46
C VAL A 272 -21.69 3.76 4.12
N THR A 273 -22.34 4.87 3.79
CA THR A 273 -22.16 5.60 2.53
C THR A 273 -21.82 7.05 2.80
N ALA A 274 -20.89 7.59 2.02
CA ALA A 274 -20.50 8.98 1.99
C ALA A 274 -21.67 9.85 1.49
N SER A 275 -22.25 10.62 2.40
CA SER A 275 -23.39 11.51 2.14
C SER A 275 -22.97 12.94 1.78
N GLY A 276 -21.69 13.25 1.90
CA GLY A 276 -21.16 14.61 1.80
C GLY A 276 -21.45 15.42 3.05
N GLY A 277 -21.39 16.74 2.91
CA GLY A 277 -21.66 17.69 3.97
C GLY A 277 -22.46 18.88 3.46
N PHE A 278 -22.29 20.02 4.12
CA PHE A 278 -23.03 21.25 3.82
C PHE A 278 -22.04 22.40 3.62
N ASN A 279 -22.17 23.14 2.52
CA ASN A 279 -21.29 24.27 2.22
C ASN A 279 -21.91 25.57 2.75
N PRO A 280 -21.41 26.19 3.83
CA PRO A 280 -21.96 27.45 4.32
C PRO A 280 -21.68 28.63 3.37
N GLY A 281 -20.70 28.53 2.49
CA GLY A 281 -20.32 29.57 1.52
C GLY A 281 -21.01 29.44 0.16
N SER A 282 -21.88 28.44 -0.06
CA SER A 282 -22.57 28.30 -1.34
C SER A 282 -23.53 29.47 -1.60
N SER A 283 -23.58 29.92 -2.85
CA SER A 283 -24.48 30.98 -3.32
C SER A 283 -25.32 30.44 -4.48
N PRO A 284 -26.65 30.71 -4.54
CA PRO A 284 -27.45 31.57 -3.64
C PRO A 284 -27.96 30.88 -2.37
N SER A 285 -27.58 29.63 -2.12
CA SER A 285 -28.16 28.81 -1.05
C SER A 285 -27.07 28.36 -0.06
N PRO A 286 -26.69 29.19 0.93
CA PRO A 286 -25.80 28.79 2.02
C PRO A 286 -26.31 27.52 2.69
N GLY A 287 -25.42 26.58 3.00
CA GLY A 287 -25.80 25.27 3.54
C GLY A 287 -26.27 24.29 2.48
N ALA A 288 -25.96 24.51 1.19
CA ALA A 288 -26.28 23.54 0.15
C ALA A 288 -25.49 22.24 0.37
N PRO A 289 -26.10 21.06 0.12
CA PRO A 289 -25.40 19.79 0.26
C PRO A 289 -24.25 19.70 -0.74
N THR A 290 -23.13 19.10 -0.31
CA THR A 290 -22.00 18.78 -1.16
C THR A 290 -22.02 17.30 -1.54
N PRO A 291 -21.40 16.89 -2.65
CA PRO A 291 -21.18 15.48 -2.95
C PRO A 291 -20.40 14.77 -1.84
N GLY A 292 -20.66 13.48 -1.65
CA GLY A 292 -19.94 12.63 -0.68
C GLY A 292 -18.57 12.17 -1.13
N THR A 293 -18.22 12.36 -2.39
CA THR A 293 -16.89 12.07 -2.91
C THR A 293 -16.38 13.26 -3.70
N ASP A 294 -15.10 13.57 -3.57
CA ASP A 294 -14.45 14.61 -4.34
C ASP A 294 -12.97 14.32 -4.60
N ARG A 295 -12.35 15.25 -5.32
CA ARG A 295 -10.96 15.21 -5.82
C ARG A 295 -9.97 15.91 -4.89
N ASN A 296 -10.34 16.14 -3.63
CA ASN A 296 -9.46 16.82 -2.70
C ASN A 296 -8.37 15.87 -2.22
N VAL A 297 -7.12 16.28 -2.45
CA VAL A 297 -5.91 15.65 -1.92
C VAL A 297 -5.47 16.43 -0.70
N TYR A 298 -5.37 15.78 0.44
CA TYR A 298 -4.91 16.42 1.67
C TYR A 298 -3.41 16.68 1.65
N ILE A 299 -3.01 17.86 2.09
CA ILE A 299 -1.60 18.20 2.29
C ILE A 299 -1.21 17.83 3.73
N GLY A 300 -0.13 17.08 3.88
CA GLY A 300 0.30 16.58 5.18
C GLY A 300 1.65 15.86 5.11
N GLY A 301 1.91 15.01 6.10
CA GLY A 301 3.11 14.21 6.18
C GLY A 301 2.91 12.96 7.02
N ILE A 302 3.86 12.01 6.90
CA ILE A 302 3.90 10.78 7.68
C ILE A 302 5.31 10.57 8.19
N ASP A 303 5.43 10.13 9.45
CA ASP A 303 6.65 9.50 9.95
C ASP A 303 6.53 7.98 9.81
N PHE A 304 7.58 7.38 9.26
CA PHE A 304 7.69 5.93 9.10
C PHE A 304 8.77 5.37 10.01
N VAL A 305 8.55 4.14 10.47
CA VAL A 305 9.55 3.33 11.15
C VAL A 305 9.63 1.95 10.47
N VAL A 306 10.86 1.45 10.32
CA VAL A 306 11.06 0.07 9.86
C VAL A 306 11.13 -0.82 11.09
N ARG A 307 10.00 -1.50 11.36
CA ARG A 307 9.87 -2.43 12.48
C ARG A 307 9.61 -3.85 12.00
N VAL A 308 8.91 -4.00 10.88
CA VAL A 308 8.65 -5.30 10.25
C VAL A 308 9.60 -5.50 9.08
N SER A 309 10.37 -6.58 9.11
CA SER A 309 11.17 -7.03 7.97
C SER A 309 10.79 -8.47 7.63
N ARG A 310 10.77 -8.80 6.34
CA ARG A 310 10.36 -10.14 5.89
C ARG A 310 11.40 -10.70 4.94
N SER A 311 11.73 -11.97 5.16
CA SER A 311 12.59 -12.76 4.30
C SER A 311 11.78 -13.93 3.74
N PHE A 312 11.99 -14.23 2.47
CA PHE A 312 11.26 -15.26 1.73
C PHE A 312 12.24 -16.31 1.24
N SER A 313 11.91 -17.58 1.46
CA SER A 313 12.68 -18.67 0.87
C SER A 313 12.25 -18.90 -0.58
N VAL A 314 13.10 -19.62 -1.32
CA VAL A 314 12.66 -20.35 -2.51
C VAL A 314 11.74 -21.52 -2.11
N TRP A 315 11.17 -22.20 -3.09
CA TRP A 315 10.46 -23.46 -2.85
C TRP A 315 11.45 -24.61 -2.55
N PHE A 316 11.25 -25.29 -1.44
CA PHE A 316 12.03 -26.47 -1.05
C PHE A 316 11.26 -27.76 -1.38
N PRO A 317 11.92 -28.77 -1.99
CA PRO A 317 11.34 -30.10 -2.09
C PRO A 317 11.32 -30.78 -0.72
N THR A 318 10.45 -31.78 -0.56
CA THR A 318 10.33 -32.56 0.69
C THR A 318 10.73 -34.01 0.48
N PRO A 319 12.05 -34.31 0.47
CA PRO A 319 12.54 -35.66 0.26
C PRO A 319 12.51 -36.50 1.53
N ASP A 320 12.53 -37.83 1.36
CA ASP A 320 12.86 -38.80 2.40
C ASP A 320 14.37 -38.82 2.67
N THR A 321 14.80 -39.65 3.62
CA THR A 321 16.22 -39.77 4.01
C THR A 321 17.12 -40.28 2.88
N LEU A 322 16.55 -40.81 1.81
CA LEU A 322 17.26 -41.33 0.63
C LEU A 322 17.20 -40.36 -0.56
N GLY A 323 16.57 -39.18 -0.39
CA GLY A 323 16.41 -38.18 -1.44
C GLY A 323 15.18 -38.36 -2.33
N ASN A 324 14.32 -39.35 -2.07
CA ASN A 324 13.11 -39.56 -2.86
C ASN A 324 12.00 -38.62 -2.40
N GLN A 325 11.20 -38.09 -3.32
CA GLN A 325 10.07 -37.23 -2.99
C GLN A 325 9.02 -37.97 -2.14
N ILE A 326 8.68 -37.44 -0.97
CA ILE A 326 7.60 -37.97 -0.13
C ILE A 326 6.26 -37.61 -0.77
N THR A 327 5.33 -38.57 -0.85
CA THR A 327 4.03 -38.40 -1.52
C THR A 327 3.01 -37.63 -0.68
N ALA A 328 3.06 -37.76 0.65
CA ALA A 328 2.20 -37.02 1.57
C ALA A 328 2.99 -36.59 2.81
N PRO A 329 3.82 -35.53 2.71
CA PRO A 329 4.63 -35.07 3.83
C PRO A 329 3.81 -34.55 5.00
N VAL A 330 4.31 -34.75 6.22
CA VAL A 330 3.73 -34.15 7.43
C VAL A 330 4.75 -33.19 8.00
N TYR A 331 4.34 -31.94 8.17
CA TYR A 331 5.17 -30.87 8.68
C TYR A 331 4.86 -30.60 10.16
N TYR A 332 5.90 -30.31 10.92
CA TYR A 332 5.83 -29.97 12.33
C TYR A 332 6.30 -28.52 12.53
N THR A 333 5.96 -27.94 13.69
CA THR A 333 6.47 -26.63 14.10
C THR A 333 8.01 -26.66 14.06
N PRO A 334 8.66 -25.69 13.40
CA PRO A 334 10.12 -25.66 13.33
C PRO A 334 10.70 -25.41 14.72
N VAL A 335 11.91 -25.93 14.93
CA VAL A 335 12.75 -25.54 16.05
C VAL A 335 13.54 -24.31 15.61
N VAL A 336 13.47 -23.25 16.39
CA VAL A 336 14.12 -21.96 16.14
C VAL A 336 15.05 -21.71 17.32
N GLU A 337 16.29 -21.35 17.01
CA GLU A 337 17.30 -20.97 18.01
C GLU A 337 17.79 -19.57 17.65
N PRO A 338 17.78 -18.60 18.60
CA PRO A 338 17.25 -18.70 19.95
C PRO A 338 15.73 -18.94 19.98
N ALA A 339 15.25 -19.59 21.05
CA ALA A 339 13.82 -19.85 21.20
C ALA A 339 13.02 -18.53 21.21
N PRO A 340 11.73 -18.53 20.81
CA PRO A 340 10.91 -17.30 20.81
C PRO A 340 10.90 -16.56 22.15
N ASP A 341 10.94 -17.29 23.27
CA ASP A 341 10.97 -16.72 24.62
C ASP A 341 12.32 -16.10 25.01
N ASP A 342 13.39 -16.41 24.26
CA ASP A 342 14.74 -15.86 24.45
C ASP A 342 14.99 -14.61 23.58
N GLN A 343 13.99 -14.16 22.81
CA GLN A 343 14.09 -12.94 22.02
C GLN A 343 14.17 -11.69 22.91
N PRO A 344 14.92 -10.65 22.52
CA PRO A 344 14.92 -9.37 23.22
C PRO A 344 13.50 -8.82 23.43
N ALA A 345 13.30 -8.11 24.54
CA ALA A 345 11.97 -7.65 24.96
C ALA A 345 11.28 -6.79 23.89
N GLY A 346 10.06 -7.20 23.51
CA GLY A 346 9.27 -6.53 22.48
C GLY A 346 9.72 -6.81 21.04
N THR A 347 10.63 -7.76 20.84
CA THR A 347 11.01 -8.27 19.51
C THR A 347 10.45 -9.67 19.26
N SER A 348 10.31 -10.07 18.00
CA SER A 348 9.89 -11.44 17.67
C SER A 348 10.36 -11.91 16.30
N VAL A 349 10.49 -13.24 16.16
CA VAL A 349 10.65 -13.93 14.88
C VAL A 349 9.47 -14.88 14.72
N THR A 350 8.71 -14.74 13.64
CA THR A 350 7.60 -15.63 13.30
C THR A 350 7.76 -16.20 11.90
N PHE A 351 7.20 -17.38 11.67
CA PHE A 351 7.29 -18.09 10.40
C PHE A 351 5.90 -18.32 9.82
N SER A 352 5.77 -18.10 8.51
CA SER A 352 4.58 -18.46 7.75
C SER A 352 4.97 -19.39 6.60
N TYR A 353 4.01 -20.20 6.16
CA TYR A 353 4.24 -21.31 5.22
C TYR A 353 3.30 -21.24 4.02
N ARG A 354 3.80 -21.69 2.88
CA ARG A 354 3.01 -22.03 1.69
C ARG A 354 3.40 -23.42 1.23
N GLY A 355 2.46 -24.13 0.61
CA GLY A 355 2.66 -25.49 0.13
C GLY A 355 2.11 -25.67 -1.28
N CYS A 356 2.75 -26.52 -2.07
CA CYS A 356 2.26 -26.94 -3.38
C CYS A 356 2.60 -28.40 -3.70
N ASP A 357 1.92 -28.95 -4.71
CA ASP A 357 2.02 -30.36 -5.08
C ASP A 357 3.08 -30.61 -6.15
N SER A 358 3.33 -29.64 -7.03
CA SER A 358 4.32 -29.78 -8.10
C SER A 358 4.83 -28.45 -8.59
N ILE A 359 6.11 -28.44 -8.99
CA ILE A 359 6.77 -27.35 -9.71
C ILE A 359 7.30 -27.95 -11.01
N ALA A 360 6.80 -27.49 -12.17
CA ALA A 360 7.33 -27.98 -13.45
C ALA A 360 8.79 -27.48 -13.59
N ASN A 361 9.69 -28.35 -14.07
CA ASN A 361 11.14 -28.13 -14.08
C ASN A 361 11.82 -28.07 -12.69
N ALA A 362 11.23 -28.65 -11.64
CA ALA A 362 11.92 -28.85 -10.36
C ALA A 362 13.23 -29.63 -10.57
N HIS A 363 14.37 -29.01 -10.22
CA HIS A 363 15.66 -29.69 -10.22
C HIS A 363 15.65 -30.82 -9.18
N VAL A 364 15.91 -32.05 -9.62
CA VAL A 364 16.00 -33.22 -8.74
C VAL A 364 17.41 -33.25 -8.13
N PRO A 365 17.57 -33.39 -6.80
CA PRO A 365 18.89 -33.52 -6.17
C PRO A 365 19.67 -34.69 -6.79
N GLY A 366 20.80 -34.41 -7.45
CA GLY A 366 21.70 -35.42 -8.03
C GLY A 366 21.96 -35.32 -9.54
N ALA A 367 21.32 -34.39 -10.26
CA ALA A 367 21.69 -34.10 -11.64
C ALA A 367 22.94 -33.19 -11.69
N ALA A 368 23.94 -33.55 -12.50
CA ALA A 368 25.17 -32.78 -12.66
C ALA A 368 24.86 -31.33 -13.08
N ILE A 369 25.41 -30.36 -12.35
CA ILE A 369 25.35 -28.93 -12.66
C ILE A 369 26.28 -28.69 -13.86
N PRO A 370 25.78 -28.29 -15.04
CA PRO A 370 26.65 -27.78 -16.09
C PRO A 370 27.31 -26.49 -15.59
N ASP A 371 28.57 -26.27 -15.91
CA ASP A 371 29.37 -25.10 -15.50
C ASP A 371 28.62 -23.75 -15.56
N PRO A 372 28.55 -22.96 -14.45
CA PRO A 372 27.84 -21.68 -14.38
C PRO A 372 28.36 -20.58 -15.31
N GLU A 373 29.57 -20.70 -15.85
CA GLU A 373 30.13 -19.67 -16.73
C GLU A 373 29.72 -19.81 -18.22
N ALA A 374 29.20 -20.97 -18.64
CA ALA A 374 28.93 -21.24 -20.07
C ALA A 374 27.47 -21.00 -20.52
N SER A 375 26.57 -20.69 -19.59
CA SER A 375 25.14 -20.44 -19.89
C SER A 375 24.63 -19.36 -18.94
N GLY A 376 24.70 -18.10 -19.35
CA GLY A 376 24.47 -16.91 -18.53
C GLY A 376 23.07 -16.71 -17.91
N PHE A 377 22.39 -17.76 -17.46
CA PHE A 377 21.26 -17.73 -16.51
C PHE A 377 21.16 -19.13 -15.89
N GLN A 378 21.87 -19.37 -14.78
CA GLN A 378 21.74 -20.59 -14.00
C GLN A 378 21.16 -20.31 -12.62
N MET A 379 19.93 -20.73 -12.42
CA MET A 379 19.52 -21.33 -11.15
C MET A 379 18.65 -22.56 -11.55
N THR A 380 18.16 -23.51 -10.76
CA THR A 380 17.13 -23.30 -9.72
C THR A 380 16.28 -22.02 -9.88
N ALA A 381 16.27 -21.46 -11.11
CA ALA A 381 15.79 -20.19 -11.61
C ALA A 381 14.43 -20.44 -12.26
N VAL A 382 13.80 -21.55 -11.85
CA VAL A 382 12.60 -22.08 -12.46
C VAL A 382 11.66 -22.72 -11.43
N ALA A 383 11.58 -22.16 -10.22
CA ALA A 383 10.26 -21.96 -9.62
C ALA A 383 9.73 -20.63 -10.21
N ASN A 384 9.63 -20.63 -11.54
CA ASN A 384 9.99 -19.58 -12.51
C ASN A 384 9.06 -18.40 -12.48
N ARG A 385 9.23 -17.61 -11.41
CA ARG A 385 9.16 -16.14 -11.34
C ARG A 385 8.53 -15.63 -10.04
N LEU A 386 8.57 -16.45 -8.99
CA LEU A 386 7.93 -16.29 -7.68
C LEU A 386 7.37 -14.90 -7.34
N ASP A 387 6.10 -14.79 -6.96
CA ASP A 387 5.64 -13.71 -6.06
C ASP A 387 4.70 -14.32 -4.98
N ALA A 388 3.90 -13.51 -4.29
CA ALA A 388 3.72 -13.51 -2.82
C ALA A 388 4.92 -12.91 -2.07
N TYR A 389 5.74 -12.17 -2.83
CA TYR A 389 6.66 -11.09 -2.46
C TYR A 389 8.00 -11.41 -1.80
N GLY A 390 8.51 -12.60 -2.11
CA GLY A 390 9.91 -12.71 -2.54
C GLY A 390 9.96 -12.78 -4.08
N ASP A 391 9.65 -11.64 -4.74
CA ASP A 391 9.19 -11.48 -6.13
C ASP A 391 10.22 -11.86 -7.24
N HIS A 392 9.76 -12.20 -8.46
CA HIS A 392 10.45 -11.98 -9.75
C HIS A 392 9.61 -12.34 -11.02
N TYR A 393 8.64 -11.55 -11.51
CA TYR A 393 8.06 -11.76 -12.87
C TYR A 393 8.71 -10.97 -14.00
N GLY A 394 9.52 -11.64 -14.83
CA GLY A 394 10.01 -11.07 -16.10
C GLY A 394 9.72 -11.96 -17.31
N ARG A 395 9.03 -11.45 -18.34
CA ARG A 395 9.18 -11.98 -19.70
C ARG A 395 9.44 -10.86 -20.69
N GLN A 396 10.59 -10.97 -21.36
CA GLN A 396 10.91 -10.37 -22.65
C GLN A 396 9.65 -10.24 -23.52
N VAL A 397 9.11 -9.03 -23.66
CA VAL A 397 8.33 -8.70 -24.84
C VAL A 397 9.35 -8.75 -25.97
N LEU A 398 9.28 -9.79 -26.80
CA LEU A 398 10.05 -9.84 -28.03
C LEU A 398 9.50 -8.76 -28.94
N CYS A 399 10.07 -7.56 -28.85
CA CYS A 399 9.92 -6.56 -29.88
C CYS A 399 10.89 -6.89 -31.01
N SER A 400 10.64 -7.96 -31.75
CA SER A 400 11.03 -7.95 -33.16
C SER A 400 10.20 -8.95 -33.95
N ALA A 401 9.58 -8.47 -35.03
CA ALA A 401 9.35 -9.29 -36.20
C ALA A 401 10.59 -9.30 -37.13
N ASP A 402 11.68 -8.65 -36.71
CA ASP A 402 12.91 -8.54 -37.50
C ASP A 402 14.07 -9.26 -36.79
N ASP A 403 14.34 -10.47 -37.27
CA ASP A 403 15.29 -11.48 -36.77
C ASP A 403 16.76 -11.15 -37.15
N THR A 404 17.09 -9.87 -37.30
CA THR A 404 18.38 -9.45 -37.89
C THR A 404 19.24 -8.55 -37.01
N GLN A 405 18.75 -8.11 -35.85
CA GLN A 405 19.55 -7.37 -34.85
C GLN A 405 19.90 -8.30 -33.67
N PRO A 406 21.19 -8.53 -33.37
CA PRO A 406 21.59 -9.36 -32.24
C PRO A 406 21.26 -8.67 -30.90
N ASN A 407 20.16 -9.11 -30.29
CA ASN A 407 19.99 -9.38 -28.86
C ASN A 407 20.30 -8.27 -27.84
N TRP A 408 19.49 -7.20 -27.83
CA TRP A 408 19.30 -6.39 -26.61
C TRP A 408 17.83 -6.41 -26.18
N PRO A 409 17.41 -7.35 -25.31
CA PRO A 409 16.05 -7.41 -24.82
C PRO A 409 15.88 -6.48 -23.61
N PHE A 410 15.35 -5.28 -23.80
CA PHE A 410 14.76 -4.54 -22.68
C PHE A 410 13.45 -5.24 -22.27
N ARG A 411 13.38 -5.64 -21.00
CA ARG A 411 12.30 -6.43 -20.41
C ARG A 411 11.57 -5.55 -19.41
N VAL A 412 10.31 -5.19 -19.67
CA VAL A 412 9.51 -4.49 -18.66
C VAL A 412 8.82 -5.54 -17.78
N LEU A 413 8.89 -5.36 -16.46
CA LEU A 413 8.31 -6.31 -15.49
C LEU A 413 6.78 -6.23 -15.52
N HIS A 414 6.14 -7.39 -15.70
CA HIS A 414 4.70 -7.52 -15.74
C HIS A 414 4.24 -8.34 -14.52
N HIS A 415 3.83 -7.67 -13.45
CA HIS A 415 3.27 -8.33 -12.26
C HIS A 415 1.78 -8.64 -12.46
N ASN A 416 1.49 -9.64 -13.28
CA ASN A 416 0.16 -10.18 -13.53
C ASN A 416 -0.07 -11.44 -12.68
N ALA A 417 -1.23 -11.56 -12.01
CA ALA A 417 -1.57 -12.77 -11.26
C ALA A 417 -1.62 -14.05 -12.12
N THR A 418 -1.86 -13.94 -13.44
CA THR A 418 -1.84 -15.14 -14.30
C THR A 418 -0.42 -15.62 -14.59
N ASP A 419 0.54 -14.72 -14.51
CA ASP A 419 1.95 -15.07 -14.60
C ASP A 419 2.46 -15.53 -13.22
N ALA A 420 1.81 -15.10 -12.12
CA ALA A 420 2.10 -15.52 -10.76
C ALA A 420 2.12 -17.05 -10.55
N ASN A 421 3.30 -17.54 -10.20
CA ASN A 421 3.70 -18.92 -9.97
C ASN A 421 3.43 -19.78 -11.20
N LEU A 422 3.72 -19.24 -12.40
CA LEU A 422 3.75 -20.00 -13.65
C LEU A 422 4.51 -21.30 -13.38
N ASP A 423 3.90 -22.44 -13.67
CA ASP A 423 4.45 -23.79 -13.42
C ASP A 423 4.44 -24.32 -11.98
N VAL A 424 3.83 -23.62 -11.02
CA VAL A 424 3.49 -24.17 -9.69
C VAL A 424 2.02 -24.59 -9.67
N ALA A 425 1.75 -25.86 -9.38
CA ALA A 425 0.40 -26.41 -9.32
C ALA A 425 0.06 -27.00 -7.95
N GLY A 426 -1.24 -27.06 -7.64
CA GLY A 426 -1.74 -27.55 -6.36
C GLY A 426 -1.38 -26.65 -5.18
N VAL A 427 -1.28 -25.33 -5.39
CA VAL A 427 -0.95 -24.40 -4.31
C VAL A 427 -2.09 -24.38 -3.28
N VAL A 428 -1.77 -24.77 -2.05
CA VAL A 428 -2.75 -24.87 -0.96
C VAL A 428 -3.32 -23.49 -0.65
N GLY A 429 -4.65 -23.41 -0.51
CA GLY A 429 -5.33 -22.18 -0.10
C GLY A 429 -5.20 -21.01 -1.08
N GLY A 430 -4.96 -21.27 -2.37
CA GLY A 430 -4.86 -20.21 -3.38
C GLY A 430 -3.60 -19.35 -3.24
N GLY A 431 -2.55 -19.87 -2.60
CA GLY A 431 -1.28 -19.16 -2.46
C GLY A 431 -1.17 -18.24 -1.25
N ARG A 432 -2.15 -18.23 -0.33
CA ARG A 432 -2.04 -17.50 0.94
C ARG A 432 -0.96 -18.08 1.86
N TRP A 433 -0.44 -17.23 2.73
CA TRP A 433 0.46 -17.64 3.81
C TRP A 433 -0.33 -18.24 4.98
N PHE A 434 0.22 -19.29 5.59
CA PHE A 434 -0.34 -19.98 6.75
C PHE A 434 0.59 -19.84 7.95
N ASP A 435 0.05 -19.63 9.16
CA ASP A 435 0.87 -19.46 10.37
C ASP A 435 1.33 -20.80 10.97
N SER A 436 0.77 -21.93 10.53
CA SER A 436 1.18 -23.26 10.97
C SER A 436 1.62 -24.13 9.81
N ALA A 437 2.78 -24.77 9.97
CA ALA A 437 3.30 -25.73 9.00
C ALA A 437 2.35 -26.92 8.80
N SER A 438 1.56 -27.29 9.81
CA SER A 438 0.57 -28.37 9.69
C SER A 438 -0.52 -28.09 8.64
N GLN A 439 -0.77 -26.81 8.32
CA GLN A 439 -1.79 -26.41 7.33
C GLN A 439 -1.35 -26.71 5.89
N ILE A 440 -0.07 -27.02 5.67
CA ILE A 440 0.47 -27.42 4.36
C ILE A 440 0.79 -28.92 4.30
N ASN A 441 0.34 -29.72 5.27
CA ASN A 441 0.46 -31.18 5.22
C ASN A 441 -0.03 -31.76 3.88
N GLY A 442 0.72 -32.71 3.34
CA GLY A 442 0.50 -33.30 2.01
C GLY A 442 1.22 -32.58 0.88
N SER A 443 1.62 -31.31 1.06
CA SER A 443 2.35 -30.56 0.03
C SER A 443 3.73 -31.16 -0.20
N LYS A 444 4.11 -31.39 -1.46
CA LYS A 444 5.42 -31.96 -1.84
C LYS A 444 6.54 -30.94 -1.81
N PHE A 445 6.20 -29.68 -1.99
CA PHE A 445 7.09 -28.55 -1.88
C PHE A 445 6.53 -27.54 -0.90
N PHE A 446 7.41 -26.81 -0.23
CA PHE A 446 7.02 -25.75 0.70
C PHE A 446 7.87 -24.50 0.52
N GLN A 447 7.29 -23.36 0.87
CA GLN A 447 7.97 -22.08 0.97
C GLN A 447 7.79 -21.55 2.39
N VAL A 448 8.80 -20.86 2.90
CA VAL A 448 8.81 -20.25 4.23
C VAL A 448 9.01 -18.74 4.10
N ARG A 449 8.27 -17.98 4.91
CA ARG A 449 8.52 -16.57 5.14
C ARG A 449 8.83 -16.34 6.60
N ALA A 450 10.00 -15.79 6.88
CA ALA A 450 10.36 -15.31 8.21
C ALA A 450 9.93 -13.84 8.33
N THR A 451 9.24 -13.50 9.41
CA THR A 451 8.89 -12.13 9.78
C THR A 451 9.65 -11.76 11.04
N PHE A 452 10.44 -10.69 10.93
CA PHE A 452 11.21 -10.09 12.00
C PHE A 452 10.45 -8.85 12.47
N THR A 453 10.17 -8.79 13.76
CA THR A 453 9.54 -7.62 14.37
C THR A 453 10.49 -7.01 15.40
N SER A 454 11.02 -5.83 15.09
CA SER A 454 11.83 -5.05 16.03
C SER A 454 10.96 -4.32 17.05
N ASN A 455 11.59 -3.83 18.11
CA ASN A 455 10.97 -2.94 19.08
C ASN A 455 11.36 -1.49 18.73
N ALA A 456 10.41 -0.73 18.17
CA ALA A 456 10.65 0.65 17.75
C ALA A 456 10.98 1.60 18.92
N GLN A 457 10.49 1.33 20.14
CA GLN A 457 10.76 2.17 21.31
C GLN A 457 12.16 1.97 21.86
N THR A 458 12.65 0.72 21.88
CA THR A 458 13.97 0.40 22.45
C THR A 458 15.07 0.34 21.39
N GLY A 459 14.72 0.32 20.10
CA GLY A 459 15.65 0.11 19.00
C GLY A 459 16.23 -1.32 18.95
N GLN A 460 15.67 -2.26 19.72
CA GLN A 460 16.12 -3.65 19.71
C GLN A 460 15.58 -4.39 18.48
N SER A 461 16.42 -5.26 17.93
CA SER A 461 16.06 -6.14 16.80
C SER A 461 16.03 -7.60 17.25
N PRO A 462 15.24 -8.46 16.58
CA PRO A 462 15.27 -9.89 16.82
C PRO A 462 16.67 -10.47 16.56
N ILE A 463 16.97 -11.59 17.21
CA ILE A 463 18.22 -12.33 17.04
C ILE A 463 17.93 -13.71 16.41
N LEU A 464 18.78 -14.10 15.46
CA LEU A 464 18.83 -15.43 14.84
C LEU A 464 20.25 -15.97 14.89
#